data_AF-A0A496UQE5-F1
#
_entry.id   AF-A0A496UQE5-F1
#
_cell.length_a   1.000
_cell.length_b   1.000
_cell.length_c   1.000
_cell.angle_alpha   90.00
_cell.angle_beta   90.00
_cell.angle_gamma   90.00
#
_symmetry.space_group_name_H-M   'P 1'
#
loop_
_entity.id
_entity.type
_entity.pdbx_description
1 polymer ?
#
loop_
_entity_poly.entity_id
_entity_poly.type
_entity_poly.pdbx_seq_one_letter_code
_entity_poly.pdbx_strand_id
1 'polypeptide(L)'
;MAREIVFRSPQVCQLEHKGGFMIERIFAALVDNYLEGGRPPLILLSGTFEREMEQAGDDTARRARVICDYLAGMTDGFASRIYKRLFDPDYGSIVDLV
;
A
#
# COMPACT_ATOMS: atom_id res chain seq x y z
N MET A 1 5.86 -27.14 19.10
CA MET A 1 7.19 -26.58 19.45
C MET A 1 7.60 -25.37 18.60
N ALA A 2 7.58 -25.41 17.25
CA ALA A 2 7.95 -24.25 16.42
C ALA A 2 7.10 -22.98 16.69
N ARG A 3 5.79 -23.15 16.91
CA ARG A 3 4.81 -22.07 17.16
C ARG A 3 5.13 -21.19 18.39
N GLU A 4 5.69 -21.77 19.44
CA GLU A 4 5.92 -21.04 20.70
C GLU A 4 7.32 -20.44 20.78
N ILE A 5 8.32 -21.06 20.14
CA ILE A 5 9.72 -20.63 20.23
C ILE A 5 10.07 -19.62 19.13
N VAL A 6 9.51 -19.75 17.92
CA VAL A 6 9.88 -18.94 16.76
C VAL A 6 8.82 -17.85 16.47
N PHE A 7 7.56 -18.25 16.34
CA PHE A 7 6.47 -17.36 15.92
C PHE A 7 5.94 -16.42 17.01
N ARG A 8 6.28 -16.66 18.29
CA ARG A 8 5.88 -15.80 19.41
C ARG A 8 7.03 -15.01 20.03
N SER A 9 8.18 -14.97 19.35
CA SER A 9 9.25 -14.07 19.77
C SER A 9 8.78 -12.61 19.63
N PRO A 10 9.14 -11.72 20.56
CA PRO A 10 8.74 -10.31 20.49
C PRO A 10 9.07 -9.66 19.14
N GLN A 11 10.20 -10.00 18.54
CA GLN A 11 10.66 -9.46 17.26
C GLN A 11 9.72 -9.84 16.11
N VAL A 12 9.26 -11.10 16.07
CA VAL A 12 8.31 -11.55 15.04
C VAL A 12 6.96 -10.87 15.21
N CYS A 13 6.43 -10.81 16.44
CA CYS A 13 5.15 -10.13 16.68
C CYS A 13 5.22 -8.62 16.38
N GLN A 14 6.34 -7.96 16.69
CA GLN A 14 6.56 -6.56 16.32
C GLN A 14 6.59 -6.37 14.80
N LEU A 15 7.26 -7.28 14.08
CA LEU A 15 7.30 -7.24 12.62
C LEU A 15 5.91 -7.44 12.01
N GLU A 16 5.13 -8.41 12.50
CA GLU A 16 3.75 -8.66 12.06
C GLU A 16 2.86 -7.44 12.33
N HIS A 17 2.91 -6.88 13.54
CA HIS A 17 2.14 -5.68 13.89
C HIS A 17 2.50 -4.49 13.00
N LYS A 18 3.80 -4.25 12.80
CA LYS A 18 4.29 -3.20 11.91
C LYS A 18 3.84 -3.42 10.46
N GLY A 19 3.91 -4.65 9.97
CA GLY A 19 3.46 -5.02 8.63
C GLY A 19 1.98 -4.72 8.42
N GLY A 20 1.13 -5.21 9.33
CA GLY A 20 -0.31 -4.95 9.30
C GLY A 20 -0.63 -3.45 9.31
N PHE A 21 0.00 -2.70 10.22
CA PHE A 21 -0.17 -1.25 10.31
C PHE A 21 0.20 -0.52 9.00
N MET A 22 1.31 -0.91 8.35
CA MET A 22 1.71 -0.30 7.09
C MET A 22 0.70 -0.59 5.97
N ILE A 23 0.28 -1.85 5.82
CA ILE A 23 -0.64 -2.27 4.75
C ILE A 23 -2.01 -1.64 4.92
N GLU A 24 -2.55 -1.60 6.14
CA GLU A 24 -3.84 -0.97 6.44
C GLU A 24 -3.85 0.51 6.05
N ARG A 25 -2.79 1.24 6.38
CA ARG A 25 -2.63 2.66 6.04
C ARG A 25 -2.53 2.89 4.53
N ILE A 26 -1.75 2.08 3.82
CA ILE A 26 -1.64 2.18 2.36
C ILE A 26 -3.01 1.88 1.72
N PHE A 27 -3.70 0.83 2.17
CA PHE A 27 -5.03 0.48 1.67
C PHE A 27 -6.01 1.63 1.86
N ALA A 28 -6.09 2.21 3.06
CA ALA A 28 -6.98 3.33 3.34
C ALA A 28 -6.69 4.54 2.45
N ALA A 29 -5.42 4.88 2.23
CA ALA A 29 -5.03 5.98 1.34
C ALA A 29 -5.43 5.73 -0.13
N LEU A 30 -5.30 4.48 -0.61
CA LEU A 30 -5.72 4.12 -1.95
C LEU A 30 -7.26 4.13 -2.10
N VAL A 31 -7.99 3.66 -1.09
CA VAL A 31 -9.46 3.71 -1.09
C VAL A 31 -9.97 5.16 -1.11
N ASP A 32 -9.43 6.02 -0.26
CA ASP A 32 -9.78 7.46 -0.26
C ASP A 32 -9.50 8.10 -1.63
N ASN A 33 -8.30 7.87 -2.18
CA ASN A 33 -7.87 8.49 -3.42
C ASN A 33 -8.65 8.01 -4.64
N TYR A 34 -8.92 6.70 -4.75
CA TYR A 34 -9.52 6.11 -5.96
C TYR A 34 -11.02 5.85 -5.82
N LEU A 35 -11.53 5.40 -4.67
CA LEU A 35 -12.91 4.93 -4.58
C LEU A 35 -13.88 5.97 -3.99
N GLU A 36 -13.42 6.79 -3.04
CA GLU A 36 -14.28 7.68 -2.26
C GLU A 36 -14.19 9.15 -2.70
N GLY A 37 -13.24 9.49 -3.57
CA GLY A 37 -12.94 10.87 -3.97
C GLY A 37 -13.94 11.49 -4.94
N GLY A 38 -14.50 12.65 -4.59
CA GLY A 38 -15.17 13.57 -5.53
C GLY A 38 -14.20 14.45 -6.35
N ARG A 39 -12.91 14.17 -6.26
CA ARG A 39 -11.81 14.86 -6.96
C ARG A 39 -11.08 13.87 -7.86
N PRO A 40 -10.41 14.35 -8.94
CA PRO A 40 -9.54 13.49 -9.73
C PRO A 40 -8.49 12.81 -8.83
N PRO A 41 -8.29 11.48 -8.96
CA PRO A 41 -7.31 10.76 -8.16
C PRO A 41 -5.90 11.26 -8.47
N LEU A 42 -5.06 11.29 -7.43
CA LEU A 42 -3.60 11.40 -7.62
C LEU A 42 -3.07 10.07 -8.16
N ILE A 43 -1.98 10.12 -8.91
CA ILE A 43 -1.29 8.93 -9.45
C ILE A 43 -0.43 8.32 -8.33
N LEU A 44 -0.98 7.35 -7.62
CA LEU A 44 -0.33 6.68 -6.48
C LEU A 44 0.08 5.23 -6.79
N LEU A 45 -0.46 4.63 -7.85
CA LEU A 45 -0.15 3.26 -8.26
C LEU A 45 1.02 3.25 -9.26
N SER A 46 1.55 2.06 -9.54
CA SER A 46 2.51 1.91 -10.64
C SER A 46 1.80 2.02 -11.99
N GLY A 47 2.52 2.39 -13.06
CA GLY A 47 1.90 2.64 -14.37
C GLY A 47 1.08 1.48 -14.95
N THR A 48 1.40 0.23 -14.62
CA THR A 48 0.57 -0.92 -15.02
C THR A 48 -0.76 -0.93 -14.26
N PHE A 49 -0.72 -0.72 -12.95
CA PHE A 49 -1.91 -0.70 -12.10
C PHE A 49 -2.77 0.54 -12.32
N GLU A 50 -2.20 1.68 -12.73
CA GLU A 50 -2.98 2.84 -13.17
C GLU A 50 -3.81 2.50 -14.43
N ARG A 51 -3.22 1.81 -15.40
CA ARG A 51 -3.97 1.37 -16.59
C ARG A 51 -5.07 0.37 -16.24
N GLU A 52 -4.81 -0.54 -15.31
CA GLU A 52 -5.85 -1.47 -14.82
C GLU A 52 -6.97 -0.74 -14.09
N MET A 53 -6.63 0.30 -13.30
CA MET A 53 -7.58 1.17 -12.63
C MET A 53 -8.45 1.94 -13.64
N GLU A 54 -7.85 2.50 -14.69
CA GLU A 54 -8.57 3.16 -15.79
C GLU A 54 -9.50 2.17 -16.52
N GLN A 55 -9.03 0.96 -16.81
CA GLN A 55 -9.84 -0.08 -17.46
C GLN A 55 -11.00 -0.59 -16.59
N ALA A 56 -10.89 -0.46 -15.27
CA ALA A 56 -11.99 -0.77 -14.36
C ALA A 56 -13.14 0.25 -14.48
N GLY A 57 -12.88 1.45 -15.01
CA GLY A 57 -13.88 2.49 -15.20
C GLY A 57 -14.56 2.87 -13.89
N ASP A 58 -15.90 2.93 -13.90
CA ASP A 58 -16.70 3.28 -12.73
C ASP A 58 -17.10 2.06 -11.86
N ASP A 59 -16.64 0.85 -12.20
CA ASP A 59 -16.95 -0.36 -11.43
C ASP A 59 -16.15 -0.39 -10.12
N THR A 60 -16.80 0.02 -9.02
CA THR A 60 -16.18 0.08 -7.69
C THR A 60 -15.61 -1.28 -7.25
N ALA A 61 -16.26 -2.40 -7.55
CA ALA A 61 -15.79 -3.72 -7.14
C ALA A 61 -14.52 -4.11 -7.89
N ARG A 62 -14.46 -3.82 -9.19
CA ARG A 62 -13.26 -4.07 -10.00
C ARG A 62 -12.11 -3.15 -9.59
N ARG A 63 -12.37 -1.87 -9.31
CA ARG A 63 -11.36 -0.92 -8.81
C ARG A 63 -10.80 -1.34 -7.45
N ALA A 64 -11.66 -1.78 -6.53
CA ALA A 64 -11.23 -2.32 -5.24
C ALA A 64 -10.35 -3.57 -5.42
N ARG A 65 -10.65 -4.43 -6.40
CA ARG A 65 -9.83 -5.59 -6.74
C ARG A 65 -8.42 -5.19 -7.19
N VAL A 66 -8.29 -4.18 -8.06
CA VAL A 66 -7.01 -3.63 -8.51
C VAL A 66 -6.15 -3.15 -7.33
N ILE A 67 -6.75 -2.45 -6.35
CA ILE A 67 -6.04 -2.03 -5.12
C ILE A 67 -5.51 -3.23 -4.35
N CYS A 68 -6.34 -4.24 -4.13
CA CYS A 68 -5.94 -5.43 -3.39
C CYS A 68 -4.86 -6.24 -4.12
N ASP A 69 -4.91 -6.31 -5.46
CA ASP A 69 -3.89 -7.01 -6.26
C ASP A 69 -2.55 -6.25 -6.25
N TYR A 70 -2.60 -4.91 -6.26
CA TYR A 70 -1.43 -4.07 -6.08
C TYR A 70 -0.75 -4.32 -4.73
N LEU A 71 -1.52 -4.36 -3.65
CA LEU A 71 -1.02 -4.64 -2.29
C LEU A 71 -0.46 -6.06 -2.16
N ALA A 72 -1.19 -7.06 -2.67
CA ALA A 72 -0.77 -8.45 -2.61
C ALA A 72 0.49 -8.73 -3.46
N GLY A 73 0.71 -7.95 -4.51
CA GLY A 73 1.91 -8.02 -5.36
C GLY A 73 3.16 -7.36 -4.76
N MET A 74 3.05 -6.69 -3.62
CA MET A 74 4.20 -6.03 -2.99
C MET A 74 5.13 -7.02 -2.30
N THR A 75 6.44 -6.77 -2.41
CA THR A 75 7.42 -7.34 -1.47
C THR A 75 7.51 -6.48 -0.22
N ASP A 76 8.01 -7.02 0.89
CA ASP A 76 8.21 -6.28 2.15
C ASP A 76 9.00 -4.97 1.96
N GLY A 77 10.05 -5.03 1.14
CA GLY A 77 10.89 -3.87 0.82
C GLY A 77 10.15 -2.81 0.00
N PHE A 78 9.28 -3.25 -0.92
CA PHE A 78 8.46 -2.35 -1.72
C PHE A 78 7.36 -1.70 -0.87
N ALA A 79 6.64 -2.48 -0.07
CA ALA A 79 5.61 -1.97 0.86
C ALA A 79 6.19 -0.96 1.84
N SER A 80 7.37 -1.25 2.41
CA SER A 80 8.08 -0.31 3.29
C SER A 80 8.45 1.00 2.60
N ARG A 81 8.85 0.96 1.33
CA ARG A 81 9.20 2.16 0.55
C ARG A 81 7.98 3.01 0.23
N ILE A 82 6.88 2.36 -0.19
CA ILE A 82 5.62 3.04 -0.48
C ILE A 82 5.06 3.68 0.80
N TYR A 83 5.02 2.94 1.90
CA TYR A 83 4.58 3.48 3.19
C TYR A 83 5.33 4.77 3.56
N LYS A 84 6.67 4.73 3.49
CA LYS A 84 7.46 5.93 3.81
C LYS A 84 7.18 7.08 2.84
N ARG A 85 7.14 6.85 1.54
CA ARG A 85 6.83 7.93 0.56
C ARG A 85 5.48 8.60 0.80
N LEU A 86 4.49 7.87 1.31
CA LEU A 86 3.15 8.40 1.54
C LEU A 86 3.01 9.08 2.91
N PHE A 87 3.76 8.65 3.92
CA PHE A 87 3.48 9.02 5.31
C PHE A 87 4.67 9.56 6.10
N ASP A 88 5.88 9.49 5.55
CA ASP A 88 7.10 10.02 6.15
C ASP A 88 7.54 11.27 5.37
N PRO A 89 7.32 12.48 5.91
CA PRO A 89 7.62 13.73 5.21
C PRO A 89 9.11 13.92 4.94
N ASP A 90 9.98 13.24 5.69
CA ASP A 90 11.43 13.30 5.51
C ASP A 90 11.92 12.28 4.47
N TYR A 91 11.04 11.39 3.99
CA TYR A 91 11.39 10.32 3.05
C TYR A 91 10.96 10.64 1.61
N GLY A 92 11.95 10.91 0.75
CA GLY A 92 11.71 11.24 -0.65
C GLY A 92 11.30 12.71 -0.79
N SER A 93 12.16 13.60 -0.29
CA SER A 93 12.07 15.03 -0.57
C SER A 93 12.02 15.26 -2.09
N ILE A 94 11.31 16.29 -2.53
CA ILE A 94 11.26 16.69 -3.96
C ILE A 94 12.67 16.96 -4.52
N VAL A 95 13.65 17.18 -3.63
CA VAL A 95 15.07 17.36 -3.92
C VAL A 95 15.72 16.08 -4.47
N ASP A 96 15.17 14.90 -4.18
CA ASP A 96 15.65 13.59 -4.68
C ASP A 96 14.99 13.18 -6.02
N LEU A 97 14.08 13.99 -6.56
CA LEU A 97 13.40 13.77 -7.84
C LEU A 97 14.07 14.47 -9.04
N VAL A 98 15.23 15.10 -8.84
CA VAL A 98 16.04 15.76 -9.88
C VAL A 98 17.15 14.84 -10.38
#